data_AF-A0A957CJ73-F1
#
_entry.id   AF-A0A957CJ73-F1
#
_cell.length_a   1.000
_cell.length_b   1.000
_cell.length_c   1.000
_cell.angle_alpha   90.00
_cell.angle_beta   90.00
_cell.angle_gamma   90.00
#
_symmetry.space_group_name_H-M   'P 1'
#
loop_
_entity.id
_entity.type
_entity.pdbx_description
1 polymer ?
#
loop_
_entity_poly.entity_id
_entity_poly.type
_entity_poly.pdbx_seq_one_letter_code
_entity_poly.pdbx_strand_id
1 'polypeptide(L)'
;EYDAGLDVQWIDITDIDFAGDMANAELSFLANLDQFLCEGTLQLDAEGNQLYEPSGFRTDTGLPVSRPQCDFISDWEINNRGTQTIPLPAVGSFVTEPCDDTHPGPLRNCGFVAQDELFSCAAGEGVEITAVIASAAPPQILRICEVSSQLGTGVACTYEDAIANAVLTAPASQLNFSCPLIRDAETITGGYAVYTAPAFTNDAYQAMTIEQN
;
A
#
# COMPACT_ATOMS: atom_id res chain seq x y z
N GLU A 1 13.99 2.16 -11.94
CA GLU A 1 13.34 1.18 -11.04
C GLU A 1 11.86 1.50 -11.00
N TYR A 2 11.02 0.47 -11.09
CA TYR A 2 9.59 0.56 -10.83
C TYR A 2 9.39 -0.24 -9.56
N ASP A 3 9.12 0.47 -8.47
CA ASP A 3 9.02 -0.10 -7.13
C ASP A 3 7.69 0.35 -6.51
N ALA A 4 7.05 -0.55 -5.78
CA ALA A 4 5.83 -0.22 -5.06
C ALA A 4 6.08 0.95 -4.09
N GLY A 5 5.18 1.95 -4.10
CA GLY A 5 5.29 3.14 -3.24
C GLY A 5 5.93 4.36 -3.89
N LEU A 6 6.33 4.28 -5.16
CA LEU A 6 6.70 5.47 -5.93
C LEU A 6 5.45 6.27 -6.35
N ASP A 7 5.60 7.60 -6.41
CA ASP A 7 4.54 8.49 -6.86
C ASP A 7 4.02 8.06 -8.24
N VAL A 8 2.70 8.13 -8.43
CA VAL A 8 1.95 7.66 -9.61
C VAL A 8 2.12 6.17 -10.00
N GLN A 9 2.69 5.33 -9.13
CA GLN A 9 2.77 3.87 -9.30
C GLN A 9 1.72 3.14 -8.45
N TRP A 10 0.48 3.66 -8.45
CA TRP A 10 -0.65 3.10 -7.73
C TRP A 10 -1.93 3.26 -8.55
N ILE A 11 -2.92 2.42 -8.23
CA ILE A 11 -4.29 2.51 -8.76
C ILE A 11 -5.18 2.82 -7.58
N ASP A 12 -5.99 3.89 -7.69
CA ASP A 12 -7.00 4.17 -6.68
C ASP A 12 -8.08 3.09 -6.74
N ILE A 13 -8.33 2.44 -5.60
CA ILE A 13 -9.34 1.40 -5.46
C ILE A 13 -10.41 1.77 -4.43
N THR A 14 -10.46 3.04 -4.00
CA THR A 14 -11.36 3.53 -2.96
C THR A 14 -12.83 3.26 -3.29
N ASP A 15 -13.18 3.32 -4.57
CA ASP A 15 -14.55 3.16 -5.06
C ASP A 15 -14.88 1.73 -5.56
N ILE A 16 -14.02 0.73 -5.28
CA ILE A 16 -14.32 -0.66 -5.64
C ILE A 16 -15.35 -1.24 -4.65
N ASP A 17 -16.45 -1.74 -5.19
CA ASP A 17 -17.47 -2.45 -4.41
C ASP A 17 -17.01 -3.89 -4.06
N PHE A 18 -16.95 -4.19 -2.78
CA PHE A 18 -16.69 -5.53 -2.27
C PHE A 18 -18.01 -6.23 -1.93
N ALA A 19 -18.32 -7.34 -2.62
CA ALA A 19 -19.52 -8.14 -2.34
C ALA A 19 -19.44 -8.96 -1.02
N GLY A 20 -18.36 -8.80 -0.25
CA GLY A 20 -18.02 -9.51 0.98
C GLY A 20 -16.66 -9.01 1.50
N ASP A 21 -15.94 -9.84 2.28
CA ASP A 21 -14.67 -9.43 2.90
C ASP A 21 -13.47 -9.39 1.94
N MET A 22 -13.64 -9.92 0.72
CA MET A 22 -12.59 -10.00 -0.30
C MET A 22 -13.21 -9.95 -1.70
N ALA A 23 -12.54 -9.24 -2.61
CA ALA A 23 -12.77 -9.30 -4.05
C ALA A 23 -11.55 -9.93 -4.73
N ASN A 24 -11.77 -10.68 -5.81
CA ASN A 24 -10.69 -11.04 -6.72
C ASN A 24 -10.76 -10.06 -7.89
N ALA A 25 -9.78 -9.18 -7.99
CA ALA A 25 -9.70 -8.19 -9.06
C ALA A 25 -8.64 -8.58 -10.07
N GLU A 26 -8.90 -8.24 -11.34
CA GLU A 26 -7.91 -8.37 -12.39
C GLU A 26 -7.09 -7.08 -12.47
N LEU A 27 -5.83 -7.14 -12.04
CA LEU A 27 -4.86 -6.06 -12.24
C LEU A 27 -4.18 -6.27 -13.59
N SER A 28 -4.34 -5.30 -14.50
CA SER A 28 -3.70 -5.32 -15.81
C SER A 28 -2.88 -4.07 -16.04
N PHE A 29 -1.76 -4.22 -16.76
CA PHE A 29 -1.00 -3.11 -17.31
C PHE A 29 -0.86 -3.26 -18.83
N LEU A 30 -0.69 -2.12 -19.50
CA LEU A 30 -0.36 -2.04 -20.92
C LEU A 30 0.88 -1.19 -21.07
N ALA A 31 1.92 -1.76 -21.66
CA ALA A 31 3.12 -1.03 -22.06
C ALA A 31 3.01 -0.56 -23.52
N ASN A 32 3.76 0.50 -23.84
CA ASN A 32 3.94 0.98 -25.22
C ASN A 32 2.64 1.17 -26.05
N LEU A 33 1.53 1.57 -25.41
CA LEU A 33 0.22 1.70 -26.08
C LEU A 33 0.27 2.66 -27.27
N ASP A 34 1.07 3.72 -27.14
CA ASP A 34 1.25 4.76 -28.16
C ASP A 34 2.34 4.43 -29.19
N GLN A 35 2.93 3.23 -29.12
CA GLN A 35 3.86 2.67 -30.10
C GLN A 35 5.12 3.53 -30.32
N PHE A 36 5.63 4.14 -29.26
CA PHE A 36 6.89 4.90 -29.30
C PHE A 36 8.11 3.99 -29.38
N LEU A 37 7.99 2.74 -28.93
CA LEU A 37 8.98 1.69 -29.15
C LEU A 37 8.53 0.83 -30.34
N CYS A 38 9.43 0.58 -31.29
CA CYS A 38 9.16 -0.34 -32.39
C CYS A 38 9.40 -1.78 -31.93
N GLU A 39 8.33 -2.57 -31.92
CA GLU A 39 8.34 -3.99 -31.55
C GLU A 39 8.10 -4.85 -32.79
N GLY A 40 9.10 -4.87 -33.66
CA GLY A 40 9.03 -5.47 -34.97
C GLY A 40 10.20 -5.00 -35.83
N THR A 41 9.92 -4.62 -37.08
CA THR A 41 10.95 -4.14 -37.99
C THR A 41 10.81 -2.63 -38.21
N LEU A 42 11.90 -1.89 -37.99
CA LEU A 42 11.94 -0.46 -38.31
C LEU A 42 11.82 -0.26 -39.82
N GLN A 43 10.98 0.69 -40.20
CA GLN A 43 10.89 1.15 -41.60
C GLN A 43 12.04 2.11 -41.89
N LEU A 44 12.77 1.86 -42.98
CA LEU A 44 13.94 2.63 -43.39
C LEU A 44 13.72 3.26 -44.77
N ASP A 45 14.37 4.39 -45.03
CA ASP A 45 14.47 4.97 -46.37
C ASP A 45 15.46 4.20 -47.26
N ALA A 46 15.65 4.67 -48.51
CA ALA A 46 16.53 4.01 -49.47
C ALA A 46 18.02 4.07 -49.08
N GLU A 47 18.38 5.03 -48.23
CA GLU A 47 19.72 5.25 -47.69
C GLU A 47 19.96 4.48 -46.37
N GLY A 48 18.92 3.83 -45.84
CA GLY A 48 18.97 3.04 -44.60
C GLY A 48 18.72 3.84 -43.32
N ASN A 49 18.20 5.07 -43.42
CA ASN A 49 17.83 5.88 -42.26
C ASN A 49 16.42 5.54 -41.78
N GLN A 50 16.20 5.65 -40.46
CA GLN A 50 14.90 5.42 -39.87
C GLN A 50 13.86 6.44 -40.33
N LEU A 51 12.70 5.94 -40.74
CA LEU A 51 11.53 6.77 -41.04
C LEU A 51 10.74 7.08 -39.77
N TYR A 52 10.09 8.25 -39.76
CA TYR A 52 9.29 8.74 -38.65
C TYR A 52 7.91 9.17 -39.13
N GLU A 53 6.91 8.98 -38.28
CA GLU A 53 5.53 9.42 -38.51
C GLU A 53 5.02 10.28 -37.35
N PRO A 54 4.02 11.15 -37.56
CA PRO A 54 3.38 11.88 -36.48
C PRO A 54 2.74 10.92 -35.46
N SER A 55 3.04 11.09 -34.17
CA SER A 55 2.43 10.26 -33.11
C SER A 55 1.09 10.78 -32.61
N GLY A 56 0.70 12.01 -33.00
CA GLY A 56 -0.48 12.72 -32.49
C GLY A 56 -0.22 13.51 -31.20
N PHE A 57 0.89 13.25 -30.52
CA PHE A 57 1.30 13.98 -29.32
C PHE A 57 1.97 15.33 -29.65
N ARG A 58 1.95 16.24 -28.68
CA ARG A 58 2.63 17.53 -28.74
C ARG A 58 3.48 17.75 -27.50
N THR A 59 4.57 18.50 -27.65
CA THR A 59 5.36 19.02 -26.54
C THR A 59 4.55 20.06 -25.74
N ASP A 60 5.04 20.41 -24.56
CA ASP A 60 4.55 21.53 -23.74
C ASP A 60 4.52 22.87 -24.50
N THR A 61 5.45 23.06 -25.42
CA THR A 61 5.57 24.21 -26.33
C THR A 61 4.69 24.09 -27.58
N GLY A 62 3.92 23.00 -27.71
CA GLY A 62 2.95 22.77 -28.78
C GLY A 62 3.51 22.18 -30.07
N LEU A 63 4.81 21.82 -30.11
CA LEU A 63 5.43 21.21 -31.28
C LEU A 63 4.99 19.75 -31.44
N PRO A 64 4.79 19.25 -32.67
CA PRO A 64 4.43 17.85 -32.89
C PRO A 64 5.55 16.92 -32.45
N VAL A 65 5.17 15.80 -31.83
CA VAL A 65 6.07 14.70 -31.52
C VAL A 65 5.92 13.64 -32.62
N SER A 66 7.05 13.09 -33.07
CA SER A 66 7.08 11.99 -34.03
C SER A 66 7.54 10.70 -33.34
N ARG A 67 7.07 9.57 -33.86
CA ARG A 67 7.49 8.22 -33.46
C ARG A 67 8.11 7.48 -34.65
N PRO A 68 8.91 6.43 -34.42
CA PRO A 68 9.43 5.58 -35.49
C PRO A 68 8.29 4.93 -36.30
N GLN A 69 8.44 4.86 -37.62
CA GLN A 69 7.62 3.96 -38.42
C GLN A 69 8.07 2.51 -38.19
N CYS A 70 7.11 1.62 -37.98
CA CYS A 70 7.40 0.25 -37.58
C CYS A 70 6.41 -0.74 -38.21
N ASP A 71 6.93 -1.82 -38.77
CA ASP A 71 6.17 -3.02 -39.06
C ASP A 71 6.07 -3.84 -37.78
N PHE A 72 5.02 -3.57 -36.99
CA PHE A 72 4.74 -4.32 -35.78
C PHE A 72 4.44 -5.78 -36.07
N ILE A 73 4.93 -6.68 -35.20
CA ILE A 73 4.53 -8.08 -35.22
C ILE A 73 3.04 -8.22 -34.89
N SER A 74 2.38 -9.28 -35.36
CA SER A 74 0.91 -9.43 -35.27
C SER A 74 0.32 -9.34 -33.86
N ASP A 75 1.10 -9.69 -32.82
CA ASP A 75 0.65 -9.76 -31.43
C ASP A 75 1.45 -8.82 -30.51
N TRP A 76 2.01 -7.74 -31.06
CA TRP A 76 2.79 -6.78 -30.27
C TRP A 76 2.00 -6.26 -29.05
N GLU A 77 0.72 -5.98 -29.23
CA GLU A 77 -0.18 -5.50 -28.17
C GLU A 77 -0.43 -6.52 -27.06
N ILE A 78 -0.40 -7.82 -27.39
CA ILE A 78 -0.53 -8.91 -26.41
C ILE A 78 0.77 -9.04 -25.62
N ASN A 79 1.93 -8.93 -26.28
CA ASN A 79 3.23 -8.96 -25.60
C ASN A 79 3.44 -7.79 -24.64
N ASN A 80 2.72 -6.69 -24.85
CA ASN A 80 2.74 -5.51 -23.99
C ASN A 80 1.72 -5.52 -22.86
N ARG A 81 0.91 -6.58 -22.76
CA ARG A 81 -0.09 -6.73 -21.72
C ARG A 81 0.40 -7.71 -20.67
N GLY A 82 0.40 -7.28 -19.42
CA GLY A 82 0.48 -8.17 -18.28
C GLY A 82 -0.79 -8.10 -17.47
N THR A 83 -1.24 -9.25 -16.99
CA THR A 83 -2.47 -9.38 -16.20
C THR A 83 -2.24 -10.35 -15.06
N GLN A 84 -2.70 -9.98 -13.87
CA GLN A 84 -2.67 -10.82 -12.69
C GLN A 84 -3.98 -10.67 -11.91
N THR A 85 -4.55 -11.80 -11.51
CA THR A 85 -5.63 -11.78 -10.52
C THR A 85 -5.03 -11.59 -9.14
N ILE A 86 -5.48 -10.54 -8.44
CA ILE A 86 -5.04 -10.22 -7.09
C ILE A 86 -6.23 -10.31 -6.12
N PRO A 87 -6.04 -10.93 -4.94
CA PRO A 87 -7.00 -10.80 -3.86
C PRO A 87 -6.92 -9.38 -3.31
N LEU A 88 -8.06 -8.72 -3.19
CA LEU A 88 -8.21 -7.42 -2.56
C LEU A 88 -9.11 -7.61 -1.33
N PRO A 89 -8.59 -7.44 -0.11
CA PRO A 89 -9.43 -7.44 1.08
C PRO A 89 -10.23 -6.14 1.16
N ALA A 90 -11.47 -6.20 1.64
CA ALA A 90 -12.31 -5.01 1.85
C ALA A 90 -11.72 -4.05 2.89
N VAL A 91 -10.96 -4.60 3.85
CA VAL A 91 -10.22 -3.87 4.88
C VAL A 91 -8.86 -4.53 5.07
N GLY A 92 -7.80 -3.74 5.18
CA GLY A 92 -6.45 -4.22 5.44
C GLY A 92 -5.46 -3.81 4.36
N SER A 93 -4.29 -4.46 4.40
CA SER A 93 -3.15 -4.20 3.51
C SER A 93 -2.23 -5.43 3.53
N PHE A 94 -1.12 -5.40 2.80
CA PHE A 94 -0.04 -6.38 2.95
C PHE A 94 0.48 -6.46 4.40
N VAL A 95 0.31 -5.39 5.19
CA VAL A 95 0.59 -5.36 6.64
C VAL A 95 -0.23 -6.37 7.43
N THR A 96 -1.46 -6.63 7.01
CA THR A 96 -2.38 -7.58 7.65
C THR A 96 -2.37 -8.97 7.02
N GLU A 97 -1.67 -9.14 5.89
CA GLU A 97 -1.47 -10.46 5.27
C GLU A 97 -0.51 -11.32 6.12
N PRO A 98 -0.70 -12.65 6.18
CA PRO A 98 0.23 -13.54 6.87
C PRO A 98 1.67 -13.37 6.38
N CYS A 99 2.64 -13.40 7.30
CA CYS A 99 4.05 -13.41 6.93
C CYS A 99 4.45 -14.76 6.32
N ASP A 100 5.37 -14.71 5.36
CA ASP A 100 6.20 -15.87 5.03
C ASP A 100 7.29 -16.11 6.10
N ASP A 101 7.98 -17.25 6.00
CA ASP A 101 9.03 -17.64 6.94
C ASP A 101 10.29 -16.76 6.89
N THR A 102 10.38 -15.81 5.95
CA THR A 102 11.59 -15.01 5.69
C THR A 102 11.59 -13.65 6.38
N HIS A 103 10.47 -13.25 7.00
CA HIS A 103 10.32 -11.95 7.66
C HIS A 103 10.12 -12.06 9.20
N PRO A 104 11.07 -12.66 9.96
CA PRO A 104 10.95 -12.72 11.40
C PRO A 104 11.23 -11.35 12.05
N GLY A 105 10.51 -11.06 13.15
CA GLY A 105 10.87 -9.96 14.06
C GLY A 105 9.95 -8.74 14.03
N PRO A 106 10.30 -7.70 14.80
CA PRO A 106 9.40 -6.58 15.10
C PRO A 106 9.31 -5.49 14.03
N LEU A 107 10.20 -5.52 13.03
CA LEU A 107 10.26 -4.52 11.95
C LEU A 107 9.51 -4.97 10.68
N ARG A 108 8.91 -6.15 10.69
CA ARG A 108 8.18 -6.68 9.53
C ARG A 108 6.91 -5.88 9.24
N ASN A 109 6.42 -6.00 8.01
CA ASN A 109 5.19 -5.35 7.53
C ASN A 109 4.18 -6.39 7.05
N CYS A 110 3.98 -7.43 7.87
CA CYS A 110 3.03 -8.51 7.63
C CYS A 110 2.61 -9.12 8.97
N GLY A 111 1.50 -9.84 8.97
CA GLY A 111 0.98 -10.66 10.07
C GLY A 111 0.40 -9.84 11.22
N PHE A 112 0.05 -8.57 10.98
CA PHE A 112 -0.62 -7.74 11.96
C PHE A 112 -2.13 -7.94 11.91
N VAL A 113 -2.75 -7.86 13.08
CA VAL A 113 -4.20 -7.92 13.26
C VAL A 113 -4.66 -6.57 13.79
N ALA A 114 -5.66 -5.98 13.14
CA ALA A 114 -6.29 -4.77 13.64
C ALA A 114 -7.04 -5.08 14.95
N GLN A 115 -6.96 -4.18 15.92
CA GLN A 115 -7.90 -4.15 17.04
C GLN A 115 -9.21 -3.52 16.59
N ASP A 116 -10.34 -4.01 17.10
CA ASP A 116 -11.67 -3.54 16.68
C ASP A 116 -11.94 -2.08 17.07
N GLU A 117 -11.28 -1.58 18.13
CA GLU A 117 -11.49 -0.24 18.65
C GLU A 117 -10.68 0.81 17.85
N LEU A 118 -11.40 1.83 17.37
CA LEU A 118 -10.82 3.05 16.82
C LEU A 118 -10.86 4.14 17.88
N PHE A 119 -9.74 4.81 18.08
CA PHE A 119 -9.60 5.82 19.12
C PHE A 119 -9.68 7.21 18.50
N SER A 120 -10.33 8.14 19.21
CA SER A 120 -10.45 9.55 18.82
C SER A 120 -9.64 10.43 19.76
N CYS A 121 -8.96 11.44 19.22
CA CYS A 121 -8.17 12.40 19.98
C CYS A 121 -8.10 13.76 19.25
N ALA A 122 -7.62 14.81 19.92
CA ALA A 122 -7.38 16.07 19.23
C ALA A 122 -6.07 15.99 18.42
N ALA A 123 -6.12 16.35 17.14
CA ALA A 123 -4.95 16.26 16.28
C ALA A 123 -3.75 17.05 16.84
N GLY A 124 -2.59 16.41 16.89
CA GLY A 124 -1.35 16.96 17.45
C GLY A 124 -1.25 16.94 18.97
N GLU A 125 -2.31 16.54 19.70
CA GLU A 125 -2.26 16.38 21.15
C GLU A 125 -1.41 15.16 21.54
N GLY A 126 -0.75 15.21 22.69
CA GLY A 126 -0.07 14.04 23.25
C GLY A 126 -1.08 13.02 23.75
N VAL A 127 -0.93 11.78 23.30
CA VAL A 127 -1.73 10.62 23.72
C VAL A 127 -0.85 9.70 24.53
N GLU A 128 -1.33 9.29 25.70
CA GLU A 128 -0.74 8.21 26.49
C GLU A 128 -1.67 7.00 26.45
N ILE A 129 -1.12 5.84 26.11
CA ILE A 129 -1.84 4.57 26.20
C ILE A 129 -1.09 3.58 27.09
N THR A 130 -1.85 2.70 27.74
CA THR A 130 -1.33 1.52 28.42
C THR A 130 -1.76 0.29 27.63
N ALA A 131 -0.78 -0.49 27.18
CA ALA A 131 -0.98 -1.75 26.48
C ALA A 131 -0.74 -2.92 27.44
N VAL A 132 -1.72 -3.81 27.55
CA VAL A 132 -1.72 -4.92 28.51
C VAL A 132 -1.72 -6.26 27.79
N ILE A 133 -0.75 -7.11 28.14
CA ILE A 133 -0.60 -8.50 27.69
C ILE A 133 -0.60 -9.45 28.90
N ALA A 134 -0.88 -10.74 28.72
CA ALA A 134 -0.83 -11.65 29.86
C ALA A 134 0.60 -11.79 30.40
N SER A 135 0.72 -12.06 31.71
CA SER A 135 2.03 -12.13 32.38
C SER A 135 2.98 -13.22 31.87
N ALA A 136 2.50 -14.19 31.10
CA ALA A 136 3.31 -15.26 30.51
C ALA A 136 3.22 -15.26 28.97
N ALA A 137 2.79 -14.15 28.38
CA ALA A 137 2.72 -13.97 26.95
C ALA A 137 4.11 -14.03 26.32
N PRO A 138 4.28 -14.65 25.14
CA PRO A 138 5.43 -14.35 24.31
C PRO A 138 5.40 -12.86 23.92
N PRO A 139 6.57 -12.24 23.61
CA PRO A 139 6.62 -10.84 23.26
C PRO A 139 5.67 -10.49 22.11
N GLN A 140 4.95 -9.38 22.23
CA GLN A 140 4.01 -8.89 21.21
C GLN A 140 4.51 -7.58 20.61
N ILE A 141 4.07 -7.27 19.41
CA ILE A 141 4.27 -5.98 18.74
C ILE A 141 2.95 -5.23 18.81
N LEU A 142 3.04 -3.95 19.10
CA LEU A 142 1.95 -2.99 18.95
C LEU A 142 2.42 -1.92 17.95
N ARG A 143 1.54 -1.59 17.00
CA ARG A 143 1.74 -0.53 16.01
C ARG A 143 0.52 0.39 16.00
N ILE A 144 0.77 1.69 16.07
CA ILE A 144 -0.23 2.75 16.00
C ILE A 144 -0.23 3.32 14.59
N CYS A 145 -1.40 3.29 13.96
CA CYS A 145 -1.62 3.80 12.61
C CYS A 145 -2.79 4.79 12.58
N GLU A 146 -2.94 5.49 11.47
CA GLU A 146 -4.03 6.44 11.24
C GLU A 146 -5.37 5.74 11.01
N VAL A 147 -6.43 6.54 10.98
CA VAL A 147 -7.80 6.12 10.63
C VAL A 147 -8.21 6.85 9.35
N SER A 148 -9.01 6.20 8.50
CA SER A 148 -9.71 6.85 7.38
C SER A 148 -11.12 7.24 7.79
N SER A 149 -11.49 8.52 7.70
CA SER A 149 -12.87 8.95 7.95
C SER A 149 -13.82 8.49 6.86
N GLN A 150 -13.35 8.37 5.62
CA GLN A 150 -14.18 7.94 4.50
C GLN A 150 -14.61 6.48 4.63
N LEU A 151 -13.67 5.61 5.02
CA LEU A 151 -13.93 4.17 5.16
C LEU A 151 -14.36 3.77 6.58
N GLY A 152 -14.20 4.65 7.57
CA GLY A 152 -14.53 4.36 8.96
C GLY A 152 -13.70 3.21 9.56
N THR A 153 -12.46 3.04 9.10
CA THR A 153 -11.56 1.94 9.47
C THR A 153 -10.14 2.44 9.71
N GLY A 154 -9.33 1.61 10.40
CA GLY A 154 -7.89 1.83 10.53
C GLY A 154 -7.16 1.66 9.20
N VAL A 155 -6.13 2.46 8.97
CA VAL A 155 -5.26 2.35 7.80
C VAL A 155 -3.98 1.62 8.21
N ALA A 156 -3.88 0.34 7.88
CA ALA A 156 -2.72 -0.47 8.25
C ALA A 156 -1.42 0.14 7.68
N CYS A 157 -0.45 0.41 8.56
CA CYS A 157 0.76 1.16 8.24
C CYS A 157 2.02 0.30 8.35
N THR A 158 3.03 0.64 7.55
CA THR A 158 4.35 0.00 7.64
C THR A 158 5.06 0.42 8.94
N TYR A 159 6.17 -0.22 9.27
CA TYR A 159 6.99 0.16 10.40
C TYR A 159 7.48 1.61 10.29
N GLU A 160 7.82 2.06 9.09
CA GLU A 160 8.37 3.40 8.84
C GLU A 160 7.28 4.48 8.86
N ASP A 161 6.06 4.12 8.49
CA ASP A 161 4.89 5.02 8.47
C ASP A 161 4.10 5.00 9.79
N ALA A 162 4.48 4.14 10.74
CA ALA A 162 3.80 4.04 12.02
C ALA A 162 4.01 5.29 12.88
N ILE A 163 2.94 5.77 13.49
CA ILE A 163 2.98 6.89 14.45
C ILE A 163 3.78 6.48 15.69
N ALA A 164 3.57 5.24 16.13
CA ALA A 164 4.34 4.62 17.19
C ALA A 164 4.39 3.10 16.98
N ASN A 165 5.48 2.48 17.41
CA ASN A 165 5.65 1.04 17.36
C ASN A 165 6.43 0.57 18.59
N ALA A 166 5.98 -0.49 19.25
CA ALA A 166 6.62 -1.05 20.44
C ALA A 166 6.62 -2.58 20.45
N VAL A 167 7.64 -3.14 21.11
CA VAL A 167 7.68 -4.56 21.46
C VAL A 167 7.38 -4.68 22.95
N LEU A 168 6.29 -5.37 23.27
CA LEU A 168 5.81 -5.58 24.63
C LEU A 168 6.38 -6.88 25.17
N THR A 169 7.18 -6.77 26.23
CA THR A 169 7.78 -7.90 26.96
C THR A 169 7.31 -7.97 28.41
N ALA A 170 6.53 -6.98 28.86
CA ALA A 170 6.00 -6.86 30.22
C ALA A 170 4.46 -6.86 30.20
N PRO A 171 3.80 -7.28 31.30
CA PRO A 171 2.35 -7.39 31.35
C PRO A 171 1.60 -6.08 31.07
N ALA A 172 2.21 -4.94 31.42
CA ALA A 172 1.70 -3.61 31.12
C ALA A 172 2.85 -2.73 30.63
N SER A 173 2.63 -2.01 29.54
CA SER A 173 3.61 -1.10 28.95
C SER A 173 2.94 0.19 28.53
N GLN A 174 3.55 1.34 28.84
CA GLN A 174 3.05 2.65 28.43
C GLN A 174 3.71 3.09 27.13
N LEU A 175 2.90 3.68 26.23
CA LEU A 175 3.36 4.34 25.02
C LEU A 175 2.83 5.77 24.99
N ASN A 176 3.66 6.67 24.46
CA ASN A 176 3.33 8.08 24.27
C ASN A 176 3.58 8.47 22.82
N PHE A 177 2.63 9.17 22.21
CA PHE A 177 2.74 9.63 20.83
C PHE A 177 1.89 10.88 20.59
N SER A 178 2.08 11.55 19.45
CA SER A 178 1.21 12.66 19.03
C SER A 178 0.05 12.11 18.23
N CYS A 179 -1.18 12.48 18.59
CA CYS A 179 -2.40 12.10 17.89
C CYS A 179 -2.28 12.51 16.41
N PRO A 180 -2.39 11.56 15.46
CA PRO A 180 -2.34 11.89 14.04
C PRO A 180 -3.61 12.62 13.60
N LEU A 181 -3.57 13.21 12.41
CA LEU A 181 -4.78 13.62 11.73
C LEU A 181 -5.50 12.39 11.19
N ILE A 182 -6.82 12.39 11.22
CA ILE A 182 -7.61 11.40 10.49
C ILE A 182 -7.45 11.70 8.99
N ARG A 183 -7.16 10.65 8.21
CA ARG A 183 -7.02 10.76 6.76
C ARG A 183 -8.37 11.05 6.12
N ASP A 184 -8.36 11.96 5.13
CA ASP A 184 -9.52 12.34 4.33
C ASP A 184 -10.66 12.98 5.13
N ALA A 185 -10.34 13.56 6.29
CA ALA A 185 -11.31 14.26 7.13
C ALA A 185 -11.50 15.72 6.69
N GLU A 186 -12.77 16.13 6.53
CA GLU A 186 -13.16 17.51 6.22
C GLU A 186 -12.80 18.49 7.35
N THR A 187 -12.78 18.01 8.59
CA THR A 187 -12.43 18.78 9.78
C THR A 187 -11.13 18.28 10.39
N ILE A 188 -10.39 19.18 11.05
CA ILE A 188 -9.19 18.83 11.81
C ILE A 188 -9.61 18.03 13.06
N THR A 189 -9.69 16.71 12.89
CA THR A 189 -9.94 15.72 13.94
C THR A 189 -8.83 14.69 13.91
N GLY A 190 -8.44 14.19 15.08
CA GLY A 190 -7.42 13.17 15.19
C GLY A 190 -8.00 11.83 15.65
N GLY A 191 -7.28 10.76 15.32
CA GLY A 191 -7.71 9.42 15.66
C GLY A 191 -6.75 8.36 15.16
N TYR A 192 -6.68 7.25 15.85
CA TYR A 192 -5.72 6.20 15.57
C TYR A 192 -6.35 4.80 15.71
N ALA A 193 -5.75 3.86 15.00
CA ALA A 193 -6.04 2.44 15.09
C ALA A 193 -4.82 1.69 15.63
N VAL A 194 -5.08 0.58 16.32
CA VAL A 194 -4.02 -0.25 16.89
C VAL A 194 -3.93 -1.56 16.13
N TYR A 195 -2.72 -1.93 15.73
CA TYR A 195 -2.41 -3.19 15.09
C TYR A 195 -1.44 -3.98 15.96
N THR A 196 -1.70 -5.27 16.12
CA THR A 196 -0.89 -6.13 16.99
C THR A 196 -0.47 -7.41 16.29
N ALA A 197 0.67 -7.96 16.71
CA ALA A 197 1.19 -9.22 16.19
C ALA A 197 2.16 -9.86 17.20
N PRO A 198 2.43 -11.17 17.12
CA PRO A 198 3.55 -11.76 17.88
C PRO A 198 4.89 -11.13 17.45
N ALA A 199 5.86 -10.95 18.34
CA ALA A 199 7.18 -10.45 17.96
C ALA A 199 7.91 -11.38 16.99
N PHE A 200 7.72 -12.69 17.12
CA PHE A 200 8.26 -13.70 16.23
C PHE A 200 7.11 -14.50 15.61
N THR A 201 7.20 -14.79 14.31
CA THR A 201 6.11 -15.43 13.53
C THR A 201 5.69 -16.81 14.03
N ASN A 202 6.56 -17.50 14.77
CA ASN A 202 6.28 -18.81 15.38
C ASN A 202 5.61 -18.73 16.76
N ASP A 203 5.52 -17.52 17.34
CA ASP A 203 4.86 -17.32 18.63
C ASP A 203 3.35 -17.20 18.45
N ALA A 204 2.60 -17.61 19.47
CA ALA A 204 1.14 -17.47 19.45
C ALA A 204 0.74 -15.99 19.52
N TYR A 205 -0.24 -15.61 18.70
CA TYR A 205 -0.93 -14.34 18.82
C TYR A 205 -1.68 -14.27 20.14
N GLN A 206 -1.62 -13.11 20.77
CA GLN A 206 -2.43 -12.80 21.93
C GLN A 206 -3.15 -11.47 21.76
N ALA A 207 -4.46 -11.49 22.00
CA ALA A 207 -5.24 -10.27 22.12
C ALA A 207 -4.70 -9.38 23.25
N MET A 208 -4.72 -8.08 23.01
CA MET A 208 -4.15 -7.06 23.87
C MET A 208 -5.24 -6.10 24.29
N THR A 209 -5.23 -5.67 25.55
CA THR A 209 -6.11 -4.59 26.00
C THR A 209 -5.37 -3.27 25.86
N ILE A 210 -6.01 -2.27 25.26
CA ILE A 210 -5.49 -0.91 25.12
C ILE A 210 -6.33 0.02 25.99
N GLU A 211 -5.69 0.76 26.88
CA GLU A 211 -6.33 1.76 27.73
C GLU A 211 -5.75 3.13 27.38
N GLN A 212 -6.58 4.06 26.88
CA GLN A 212 -6.18 5.45 26.65
C GLN A 212 -6.37 6.23 27.96
N ASN A 213 -5.29 6.88 28.43
CA ASN A 213 -5.24 7.61 29.70
C ASN A 213 -5.60 9.09 29.54
#